data_AF-A0A376SBP0-F1
#
_entry.id   AF-A0A376SBP0-F1
#
_cell.length_a   1.000
_cell.length_b   1.000
_cell.length_c   1.000
_cell.angle_alpha   90.00
_cell.angle_beta   90.00
_cell.angle_gamma   90.00
#
_symmetry.space_group_name_H-M   'P 1'
#
loop_
_entity.id
_entity.type
_entity.pdbx_description
1 polymer ?
#
loop_
_entity_poly.entity_id
_entity_poly.type
_entity_poly.pdbx_seq_one_letter_code
_entity_poly.pdbx_strand_id
1 'polypeptide(L)'
;MKQLWFAMSLVTGSLLFSANASATPASGALLQQMNLASQSLNYELSFISINKQGVESLRYRHARLDNRPLAQLLQMDGPRREVVQRGNEISYFEPGLEPFTLNGDYIV
;
A
#
# COMPACT_ATOMS: atom_id res chain seq x y z
N MET A 1 15.80 -47.86 -34.54
CA MET A 1 16.17 -47.45 -33.16
C MET A 1 16.66 -45.99 -33.02
N LYS A 2 16.59 -45.13 -34.05
CA LYS A 2 17.00 -43.71 -33.93
C LYS A 2 15.82 -42.73 -33.70
N GLN A 3 14.63 -43.04 -34.22
CA GLN A 3 13.46 -42.16 -34.09
C GLN A 3 12.85 -42.14 -32.67
N LEU A 4 12.98 -43.23 -31.91
CA LEU A 4 12.52 -43.29 -30.52
C LEU A 4 13.33 -42.38 -29.58
N TRP A 5 14.61 -42.13 -29.89
CA TRP A 5 15.46 -41.23 -29.12
C TRP A 5 15.11 -39.75 -29.34
N PHE A 6 14.75 -39.37 -30.58
CA PHE A 6 14.28 -38.01 -30.88
C PHE A 6 12.90 -37.72 -30.30
N ALA A 7 12.02 -38.72 -30.24
CA ALA A 7 10.72 -38.56 -29.61
C ALA A 7 10.85 -38.30 -28.09
N MET A 8 11.79 -38.98 -27.43
CA MET A 8 12.00 -38.83 -25.99
C MET A 8 12.57 -37.46 -25.61
N SER A 9 13.49 -36.90 -26.40
CA SER A 9 14.04 -35.56 -26.15
C SER A 9 13.03 -34.44 -26.37
N LEU A 10 12.06 -34.62 -27.28
CA LEU A 10 11.00 -33.65 -27.53
C LEU A 10 10.04 -33.55 -26.33
N VAL A 11 9.71 -34.67 -25.69
CA VAL A 11 8.79 -34.73 -24.55
C VAL A 11 9.39 -34.11 -23.27
N THR A 12 10.70 -34.29 -23.02
CA THR A 12 11.35 -33.64 -21.87
C THR A 12 11.49 -32.13 -22.04
N GLY A 13 11.65 -31.64 -23.28
CA GLY A 13 11.69 -30.21 -23.57
C GLY A 13 10.38 -29.49 -23.29
N SER A 14 9.24 -30.13 -23.55
CA SER A 14 7.91 -29.52 -23.36
C SER A 14 7.53 -29.33 -21.88
N LEU A 15 8.07 -30.13 -20.97
CA LEU A 15 7.79 -30.03 -19.53
C LEU A 15 8.54 -28.88 -18.85
N LEU A 16 9.61 -28.37 -19.48
CA LEU A 16 10.43 -27.27 -18.94
C LEU A 16 9.95 -25.88 -19.41
N PHE A 17 9.08 -25.82 -20.42
CA PHE A 17 8.45 -24.58 -20.88
C PHE A 17 7.10 -24.38 -20.16
N SER A 18 7.15 -23.97 -18.89
CA SER A 18 6.00 -23.32 -18.27
C SER A 18 5.80 -21.96 -18.93
N ALA A 19 4.92 -21.89 -19.93
CA ALA A 19 4.43 -20.62 -20.44
C ALA A 19 3.60 -19.97 -19.32
N ASN A 20 4.24 -19.11 -18.52
CA ASN A 20 3.53 -18.21 -17.63
C ASN A 20 2.77 -17.22 -18.52
N ALA A 21 1.57 -17.59 -18.94
CA ALA A 21 0.62 -16.63 -19.48
C ALA A 21 0.33 -15.63 -18.35
N SER A 22 0.81 -14.40 -18.50
CA SER A 22 0.43 -13.30 -17.62
C SER A 22 -1.06 -13.06 -17.82
N ALA A 23 -1.90 -13.70 -17.02
CA ALA A 23 -3.29 -13.33 -16.95
C ALA A 23 -3.34 -11.88 -16.48
N THR A 24 -3.99 -11.00 -17.26
CA THR A 24 -4.31 -9.66 -16.78
C THR A 24 -4.99 -9.84 -15.42
N PRO A 25 -4.42 -9.29 -14.33
CA PRO A 25 -4.98 -9.51 -13.02
C PRO A 25 -6.43 -9.03 -13.04
N ALA A 26 -7.35 -9.91 -12.65
CA ALA A 26 -8.75 -9.54 -12.49
C ALA A 26 -8.83 -8.28 -11.62
N SER A 27 -9.73 -7.35 -11.92
CA SER A 27 -9.75 -6.03 -11.25
C SER A 27 -9.74 -6.12 -9.72
N GLY A 28 -10.36 -7.15 -9.14
CA GLY A 28 -10.31 -7.42 -7.70
C GLY A 28 -8.92 -7.77 -7.17
N ALA A 29 -8.11 -8.50 -7.94
CA ALA A 29 -6.72 -8.80 -7.58
C ALA A 29 -5.85 -7.54 -7.54
N LEU A 30 -6.07 -6.59 -8.46
CA LEU A 30 -5.38 -5.29 -8.43
C LEU A 30 -5.74 -4.46 -7.20
N LEU A 31 -7.03 -4.41 -6.81
CA LEU A 31 -7.46 -3.72 -5.60
C LEU A 31 -6.88 -4.37 -4.34
N GLN A 32 -6.79 -5.71 -4.31
CA GLN A 32 -6.16 -6.42 -3.21
C GLN A 32 -4.65 -6.11 -3.12
N GLN A 33 -3.95 -6.08 -4.26
CA GLN A 33 -2.54 -5.69 -4.33
C GLN A 33 -2.32 -4.24 -3.89
N MET A 34 -3.20 -3.32 -4.29
CA MET A 34 -3.18 -1.93 -3.84
C MET A 34 -3.31 -1.84 -2.32
N ASN A 35 -4.32 -2.50 -1.73
CA ASN A 35 -4.51 -2.51 -0.28
C ASN A 35 -3.31 -3.10 0.46
N LEU A 36 -2.74 -4.21 -0.04
CA LEU A 36 -1.52 -4.79 0.51
C LEU A 36 -0.35 -3.82 0.46
N ALA A 37 -0.15 -3.12 -0.67
CA ALA A 37 0.92 -2.14 -0.82
C ALA A 37 0.75 -0.98 0.17
N SER A 38 -0.46 -0.44 0.31
CA SER A 38 -0.77 0.65 1.25
C SER A 38 -0.48 0.30 2.72
N GLN A 39 -0.59 -0.98 3.10
CA GLN A 39 -0.37 -1.41 4.49
C GLN A 39 1.03 -1.99 4.77
N SER A 40 1.81 -2.31 3.73
CA SER A 40 3.08 -3.04 3.88
C SER A 40 4.31 -2.21 3.52
N LEU A 41 4.20 -1.31 2.55
CA LEU A 41 5.35 -0.56 2.05
C LEU A 41 5.67 0.64 2.94
N ASN A 42 6.94 1.03 2.96
CA ASN A 42 7.36 2.31 3.52
C ASN A 42 7.34 3.35 2.40
N TYR A 43 6.54 4.42 2.56
CA TYR A 43 6.36 5.41 1.51
C TYR A 43 5.91 6.77 2.05
N GLU A 44 6.02 7.78 1.19
CA GLU A 44 5.50 9.13 1.40
C GLU A 44 4.67 9.53 0.18
N LEU A 45 3.46 10.04 0.42
CA LEU A 45 2.58 10.63 -0.59
C LEU A 45 2.39 12.11 -0.26
N SER A 46 2.67 12.97 -1.23
CA SER A 46 2.25 14.37 -1.20
C SER A 46 1.11 14.52 -2.20
N PHE A 47 -0.06 14.98 -1.75
CA PHE A 47 -1.28 15.00 -2.55
C PHE A 47 -2.17 16.17 -2.17
N ILE A 48 -3.22 16.38 -2.97
CA ILE A 48 -4.26 17.38 -2.69
C ILE A 48 -5.59 16.68 -2.44
N SER A 49 -6.34 17.15 -1.45
CA SER A 49 -7.74 16.77 -1.24
C SER A 49 -8.64 17.87 -1.80
N ILE A 50 -9.55 17.50 -2.70
CA ILE A 50 -10.45 18.43 -3.38
C ILE A 50 -11.89 18.11 -2.96
N ASN A 51 -12.57 19.08 -2.37
CA ASN A 51 -13.98 18.99 -2.03
C ASN A 51 -14.71 20.30 -2.40
N LYS A 52 -15.98 20.46 -2.01
CA LYS A 52 -16.75 21.69 -2.30
C LYS A 52 -16.22 22.91 -1.54
N GLN A 53 -15.53 22.70 -0.43
CA GLN A 53 -15.01 23.73 0.46
C GLN A 53 -13.67 24.29 -0.03
N GLY A 54 -12.90 23.51 -0.80
CA GLY A 54 -11.67 23.97 -1.43
C GLY A 54 -10.71 22.85 -1.79
N VAL A 55 -9.43 23.24 -1.86
CA VAL A 55 -8.29 22.36 -2.14
C VAL A 55 -7.34 22.43 -0.95
N GLU A 56 -7.03 21.29 -0.35
CA GLU A 56 -6.11 21.18 0.78
C GLU A 56 -4.85 20.42 0.37
N SER A 57 -3.67 20.96 0.69
CA SER A 57 -2.38 20.26 0.51
C SER A 57 -2.08 19.38 1.71
N LEU A 58 -1.89 18.08 1.46
CA LEU A 58 -1.70 17.06 2.48
C LEU A 58 -0.47 16.21 2.18
N ARG A 59 0.17 15.72 3.25
CA ARG A 59 1.22 14.71 3.16
C ARG A 59 0.90 13.53 4.05
N TYR A 60 0.92 12.33 3.48
CA TYR A 60 0.76 11.08 4.20
C TYR A 60 2.05 10.27 4.14
N ARG A 61 2.56 9.86 5.30
CA ARG A 61 3.68 8.94 5.44
C ARG A 61 3.19 7.65 6.05
N HIS A 62 3.67 6.53 5.53
CA HIS A 62 3.43 5.22 6.10
C HIS A 62 4.74 4.45 6.19
N ALA A 63 4.93 3.74 7.30
CA ALA A 63 6.02 2.81 7.49
C ALA A 63 5.57 1.64 8.37
N ARG A 64 6.31 0.54 8.31
CA ARG A 64 6.13 -0.61 9.20
C ARG A 64 7.44 -0.87 9.95
N LEU A 65 7.39 -0.83 11.27
CA LEU A 65 8.53 -1.08 12.16
C LEU A 65 8.13 -2.15 13.18
N ASP A 66 8.92 -3.22 13.31
CA ASP A 66 8.63 -4.36 14.21
C ASP A 66 7.21 -4.93 14.04
N ASN A 67 6.75 -5.00 12.78
CA ASN A 67 5.41 -5.38 12.37
C ASN A 67 4.27 -4.50 12.94
N ARG A 68 4.59 -3.29 13.43
CA ARG A 68 3.64 -2.27 13.86
C ARG A 68 3.52 -1.19 12.79
N PRO A 69 2.29 -0.80 12.40
CA PRO A 69 2.10 0.32 11.49
C PRO A 69 2.49 1.64 12.16
N LEU A 70 3.17 2.49 11.40
CA LEU A 70 3.47 3.87 11.72
C LEU A 70 2.90 4.71 10.58
N ALA A 71 2.12 5.74 10.90
CA ALA A 71 1.64 6.67 9.89
C ALA A 71 1.62 8.11 10.40
N GLN A 72 1.68 9.06 9.48
CA GLN A 72 1.54 10.49 9.75
C GLN A 72 0.76 11.12 8.61
N LEU A 73 -0.36 11.77 8.92
CA LEU A 73 -1.07 12.68 8.04
C LEU A 73 -0.82 14.10 8.52
N LEU A 74 -0.31 14.94 7.62
CA LEU A 74 0.05 16.32 7.92
C LEU A 74 -0.64 17.26 6.94
N GLN A 75 -1.29 18.28 7.47
CA GLN A 75 -1.72 19.43 6.69
C GLN A 75 -0.55 20.36 6.42
N MET A 76 -0.29 20.63 5.15
CA MET A 76 0.90 21.37 4.71
C MET A 76 0.68 22.89 4.71
N ASP A 77 -0.57 23.33 4.56
CA ASP A 77 -0.94 24.74 4.47
C ASP A 77 -1.74 25.20 5.69
N GLY A 78 -1.50 26.41 6.19
CA GLY A 78 -2.27 26.99 7.31
C GLY A 78 -1.88 26.43 8.69
N PRO A 79 -2.81 26.34 9.65
CA PRO A 79 -2.53 25.79 10.98
C PRO A 79 -2.04 24.35 10.89
N ARG A 80 -0.96 24.04 11.62
CA ARG A 80 -0.34 22.72 11.60
C ARG A 80 -1.24 21.69 12.29
N ARG A 81 -2.12 21.05 11.53
CA ARG A 81 -2.92 19.90 11.95
C ARG A 81 -2.21 18.61 11.56
N GLU A 82 -2.08 17.71 12.52
CA GLU A 82 -1.29 16.49 12.36
C GLU A 82 -1.99 15.31 13.06
N VAL A 83 -2.07 14.18 12.36
CA VAL A 83 -2.56 12.92 12.90
C VAL A 83 -1.44 11.90 12.76
N VAL A 84 -1.10 11.22 13.84
CA VAL A 84 -0.07 10.17 13.84
C VAL A 84 -0.64 8.86 14.34
N GLN A 85 -0.21 7.77 13.73
CA GLN A 85 -0.56 6.42 14.12
C GLN A 85 0.68 5.68 14.61
N ARG A 86 0.53 4.96 15.72
CA ARG A 86 1.51 4.01 16.23
C ARG A 86 0.79 2.74 16.69
N GLY A 87 0.88 1.67 15.90
CA GLY A 87 0.09 0.47 16.16
C GLY A 87 -1.40 0.76 15.99
N ASN A 88 -2.19 0.47 17.03
CA ASN A 88 -3.62 0.76 17.08
C ASN A 88 -3.94 2.11 17.75
N GLU A 89 -2.94 2.91 18.10
CA GLU A 89 -3.13 4.23 18.72
C GLU A 89 -3.04 5.32 17.65
N ILE A 90 -4.08 6.14 17.53
CA ILE A 90 -4.14 7.28 16.62
C ILE A 90 -4.27 8.56 17.44
N SER A 91 -3.28 9.44 17.33
CA SER A 91 -3.22 10.69 18.12
C SER A 91 -3.40 11.91 17.23
N TYR A 92 -4.18 12.87 17.71
CA TYR A 92 -4.59 14.07 16.98
C TYR A 92 -3.93 15.30 17.62
N PHE A 93 -3.30 16.12 16.80
CA PHE A 93 -2.63 17.36 17.20
C PHE A 93 -3.16 18.52 16.37
N GLU A 94 -3.76 19.49 17.04
CA GLU A 94 -4.29 20.71 16.42
C GLU A 94 -3.98 21.92 17.31
N PRO A 95 -3.50 23.04 16.76
CA PRO A 95 -3.19 24.22 17.55
C PRO A 95 -4.44 24.76 18.27
N GLY A 96 -4.33 24.95 19.59
CA GLY A 96 -5.43 25.46 20.41
C GLY A 96 -6.38 24.40 20.97
N LEU A 97 -6.13 23.12 20.71
CA LEU A 97 -6.85 21.99 21.30
C LEU A 97 -5.86 21.10 22.07
N GLU A 98 -6.34 20.50 23.17
CA GLU A 98 -5.57 19.49 23.90
C GLU A 98 -5.48 18.21 23.05
N PRO A 99 -4.28 17.66 22.81
CA PRO A 99 -4.11 16.43 22.05
C PRO A 99 -4.82 15.25 22.72
N PHE A 100 -5.38 14.36 21.89
CA PHE A 100 -6.04 13.15 22.37
C PHE A 100 -5.71 11.96 21.48
N THR A 101 -5.90 10.75 22.03
CA THR A 101 -5.60 9.48 21.37
C THR A 101 -6.84 8.60 21.36
N LEU A 102 -7.13 8.00 20.21
CA LEU A 102 -8.18 7.02 20.01
C LEU A 102 -7.58 5.68 19.54
N ASN A 103 -8.32 4.60 19.74
CA ASN A 103 -7.96 3.30 19.15
C ASN A 103 -8.49 3.21 17.72
N GLY A 104 -7.66 2.73 16.79
CA GLY A 104 -8.04 2.47 15.40
C GLY A 104 -6.91 1.80 14.60
N ASP A 105 -7.27 1.06 13.57
CA ASP A 105 -6.31 0.28 12.77
C ASP A 105 -5.64 1.10 11.64
N TYR A 106 -6.24 2.24 11.25
CA TYR A 106 -5.72 3.16 10.24
C TYR A 106 -6.32 4.56 10.40
N ILE A 107 -5.61 5.57 9.90
CA ILE A 107 -6.12 6.95 9.83
C ILE A 107 -7.24 7.02 8.77
N VAL A 108 -8.40 7.51 9.16
CA VAL A 108 -9.60 7.68 8.30
C VAL A 108 -9.63 9.08 7.70
#